data_AF-G9MFV0-F1
#
_entry.id   AF-G9MFV0-F1
#
_cell.length_a   1.000
_cell.length_b   1.000
_cell.length_c   1.000
_cell.angle_alpha   90.00
_cell.angle_beta   90.00
_cell.angle_gamma   90.00
#
_symmetry.space_group_name_H-M   'P 1'
#
loop_
_entity.id
_entity.type
_entity.pdbx_description
1 polymer ?
#
loop_
_entity_poly.entity_id
_entity_poly.type
_entity_poly.pdbx_seq_one_letter_code
_entity_poly.pdbx_strand_id
1 'polypeptide(L)'
;MYSDMDSESYDSMNERTEDEMVTMRPAKKRAMVVEQEKEEETRKKQAAVDENRVRQPGNGVHGGDIETDVSMDQLFPWVNQTSNIITQLVQTKLMERYRTERGIWSVGMHTDFKRVAPKMDFSIRPTTSSISNHDICKKASTAGATWIDFWFLRVMFGPCACAKQSWFPDLAEQYPWMLDQAATGVVPSNIDSIMDMGESDCRCNFSSAVEHATTRPHTIDDDYVYPGNHTSMDLPQIWTFCETG
;
A
#
# COMPACT_ATOMS: atom_id res chain seq x y z
N MET A 1 17.69 -23.05 35.46
CA MET A 1 17.67 -24.39 34.83
C MET A 1 17.50 -24.18 33.34
N TYR A 2 18.58 -24.41 32.58
CA TYR A 2 18.69 -24.69 31.13
C TYR A 2 18.06 -23.67 30.14
N SER A 3 18.74 -23.13 29.12
CA SER A 3 20.03 -23.49 28.50
C SER A 3 20.65 -22.28 27.82
N ASP A 4 21.95 -22.12 28.03
CA ASP A 4 22.89 -21.45 27.12
C ASP A 4 22.78 -22.09 25.73
N MET A 5 22.69 -21.28 24.67
CA MET A 5 22.88 -21.75 23.30
C MET A 5 24.28 -21.37 22.83
N ASP A 6 25.07 -22.41 22.60
CA ASP A 6 26.46 -22.39 22.18
C ASP A 6 26.66 -21.65 20.86
N SER A 7 27.61 -20.70 20.88
CA SER A 7 28.05 -19.89 19.74
C SER A 7 29.30 -20.47 19.07
N GLU A 8 29.29 -21.76 18.73
CA GLU A 8 30.44 -22.41 18.11
C GLU A 8 30.03 -23.34 16.98
N SER A 9 29.84 -22.81 15.75
CA SER A 9 29.94 -23.65 14.54
C SER A 9 29.96 -22.86 13.23
N TYR A 10 30.93 -21.96 13.02
CA TYR A 10 31.10 -21.36 11.67
C TYR A 10 32.55 -21.08 11.24
N ASP A 11 33.53 -21.86 11.74
CA ASP A 11 34.95 -21.71 11.33
C ASP A 11 35.58 -23.00 10.78
N SER A 12 34.79 -23.95 10.27
CA SER A 12 35.30 -25.25 9.77
C SER A 12 34.95 -25.52 8.31
N MET A 13 35.28 -24.61 7.38
CA MET A 13 35.18 -24.90 5.93
C MET A 13 36.28 -24.28 5.05
N ASN A 14 37.47 -23.95 5.58
CA ASN A 14 38.51 -23.33 4.75
C ASN A 14 39.92 -23.94 4.84
N GLU A 15 40.02 -25.25 5.08
CA GLU A 15 41.24 -26.02 4.77
C GLU A 15 41.03 -26.84 3.49
N ARG A 16 41.05 -26.15 2.35
CA ARG A 16 41.26 -26.80 1.05
C ARG A 16 42.77 -26.92 0.85
N THR A 17 43.26 -28.14 0.99
CA THR A 17 44.65 -28.56 0.91
C THR A 17 45.35 -28.12 -0.38
N GLU A 18 46.52 -27.50 -0.23
CA GLU A 18 47.35 -27.01 -1.35
C GLU A 18 47.81 -28.12 -2.32
N ASP A 19 47.74 -29.39 -1.89
CA ASP A 19 48.14 -30.56 -2.69
C ASP A 19 47.20 -30.84 -3.89
N GLU A 20 45.94 -30.41 -3.86
CA GLU A 20 45.03 -30.57 -5.01
C GLU A 20 45.30 -29.56 -6.15
N MET A 21 46.04 -28.49 -5.86
CA MET A 21 46.37 -27.47 -6.86
C MET A 21 47.49 -27.90 -7.80
N VAL A 22 48.25 -28.97 -7.52
CA VAL A 22 49.39 -29.37 -8.38
C VAL A 22 48.93 -30.10 -9.65
N THR A 23 47.79 -30.78 -9.64
CA THR A 23 47.29 -31.58 -10.78
C THR A 23 46.24 -30.88 -11.65
N MET A 24 45.81 -29.67 -11.28
CA MET A 24 44.83 -28.92 -12.07
C MET A 24 45.38 -28.45 -13.41
N ARG A 25 44.64 -28.74 -14.49
CA ARG A 25 44.95 -28.26 -15.85
C ARG A 25 45.08 -26.72 -15.86
N PRO A 26 46.05 -26.14 -16.59
CA PRO A 26 46.34 -24.70 -16.56
C PRO A 26 45.13 -23.79 -16.81
N ALA A 27 44.18 -24.23 -17.63
CA ALA A 27 42.96 -23.48 -17.92
C ALA A 27 42.04 -23.33 -16.69
N LYS A 28 41.96 -24.35 -15.83
CA LYS A 28 41.11 -24.33 -14.64
C LYS A 28 41.73 -23.47 -13.53
N LYS A 29 43.07 -23.41 -13.46
CA LYS A 29 43.79 -22.47 -12.57
C LYS A 29 43.53 -21.01 -12.95
N ARG A 30 43.55 -20.69 -14.25
CA ARG A 30 43.28 -19.32 -14.72
C ARG A 30 41.84 -18.88 -14.43
N ALA A 31 40.85 -19.74 -14.62
CA ALA A 31 39.46 -19.41 -14.32
C ALA A 31 39.24 -19.10 -12.83
N MET A 32 39.84 -19.88 -11.93
CA MET A 32 39.70 -19.69 -10.48
C MET A 32 40.36 -18.39 -10.01
N VAL A 33 41.51 -18.02 -10.59
CA VAL A 33 42.18 -16.73 -10.28
C VAL A 33 41.32 -15.55 -10.73
N VAL A 34 40.70 -15.62 -11.91
CA VAL A 34 39.81 -14.56 -12.42
C VAL A 34 38.57 -14.39 -11.53
N GLU A 35 38.04 -15.49 -10.99
CA GLU A 35 36.88 -15.45 -10.09
C GLU A 35 37.23 -14.83 -8.73
N GLN A 36 38.39 -15.18 -8.16
CA GLN A 36 38.88 -14.57 -6.92
C GLN A 36 39.17 -13.06 -7.08
N GLU A 37 39.77 -12.63 -8.19
CA GLU A 37 40.01 -11.20 -8.44
C GLU A 37 38.72 -10.40 -8.54
N LYS A 38 37.68 -10.96 -9.18
CA LYS A 38 36.36 -10.33 -9.28
C LYS A 38 35.68 -10.18 -7.92
N GLU A 39 35.79 -11.21 -7.07
CA GLU A 39 35.22 -11.20 -5.72
C GLU A 39 35.93 -10.18 -4.81
N GLU A 40 37.26 -10.10 -4.89
CA GLU A 40 38.04 -9.10 -4.15
C GLU A 40 37.71 -7.66 -4.60
N GLU A 41 37.50 -7.44 -5.91
CA GLU A 41 37.09 -6.14 -6.43
C GLU A 41 35.69 -5.74 -5.91
N THR A 42 34.74 -6.67 -5.86
CA THR A 42 33.42 -6.41 -5.26
C THR A 42 33.51 -6.11 -3.76
N ARG A 43 34.38 -6.80 -3.02
CA ARG A 43 34.58 -6.55 -1.58
C ARG A 43 35.21 -5.18 -1.33
N LYS A 44 36.17 -4.76 -2.17
CA LYS A 44 36.78 -3.41 -2.09
C LYS A 44 35.76 -2.30 -2.41
N LYS A 45 34.88 -2.50 -3.39
CA LYS A 45 33.81 -1.55 -3.70
C LYS A 45 32.80 -1.41 -2.56
N GLN A 46 32.44 -2.51 -1.90
CA GLN A 46 31.52 -2.47 -0.76
C GLN A 46 32.13 -1.75 0.46
N ALA A 47 33.42 -2.01 0.76
CA ALA A 47 34.12 -1.33 1.86
C ALA A 47 34.22 0.19 1.66
N ALA A 48 34.41 0.66 0.41
CA ALA A 48 34.44 2.09 0.09
C ALA A 48 33.07 2.79 0.23
N VAL A 49 31.97 2.06 0.07
CA VAL A 49 30.61 2.58 0.31
C VAL A 49 30.35 2.78 1.80
N ASP A 50 30.77 1.83 2.64
CA ASP A 50 30.57 1.93 4.09
C ASP A 50 31.46 3.01 4.74
N GLU A 51 32.67 3.26 4.23
CA GLU A 51 33.54 4.32 4.76
C GLU A 51 33.00 5.73 4.48
N ASN A 52 32.27 5.94 3.37
CA ASN A 52 31.58 7.19 3.08
C ASN A 52 30.35 7.45 3.98
N ARG A 53 29.83 6.42 4.65
CA ARG A 53 28.69 6.57 5.57
C ARG A 53 29.10 7.13 6.93
N VAL A 54 30.36 7.01 7.32
CA VAL A 54 30.85 7.33 8.68
C VAL A 54 31.44 8.75 8.79
N ARG A 55 31.63 9.48 7.68
CA ARG A 55 32.20 10.84 7.69
C ARG A 55 31.23 11.93 7.26
N GLN A 56 30.06 12.02 7.89
CA GLN A 56 29.35 13.30 7.93
C GLN A 56 29.62 14.02 9.26
N PRO A 57 30.43 15.09 9.27
CA PRO A 57 30.57 15.95 10.44
C PRO A 57 29.24 16.67 10.71
N GLY A 58 28.73 16.53 11.93
CA GLY A 58 27.60 17.31 12.41
C GLY A 58 27.94 18.81 12.39
N ASN A 59 27.16 19.57 11.63
CA ASN A 59 26.71 20.91 11.99
C ASN A 59 25.83 21.48 10.87
N GLY A 60 24.54 21.23 11.02
CA GLY A 60 23.49 22.01 10.40
C GLY A 60 22.40 22.16 11.44
N VAL A 61 22.50 23.21 12.27
CA VAL A 61 21.34 23.78 12.96
C VAL A 61 20.40 24.28 11.86
N HIS A 62 19.68 23.36 11.23
CA HIS A 62 18.40 23.69 10.63
C HIS A 62 17.43 23.72 11.80
N GLY A 63 16.78 24.88 11.97
CA GLY A 63 15.56 24.95 12.75
C GLY A 63 14.62 23.89 12.18
N GLY A 64 14.66 22.71 12.78
CA GLY A 64 13.64 21.71 12.59
C GLY A 64 12.42 22.36 13.16
N ASP A 65 11.62 22.97 12.28
CA ASP A 65 10.22 23.16 12.53
C ASP A 65 9.75 21.81 13.06
N ILE A 66 9.51 21.79 14.38
CA ILE A 66 8.94 20.65 15.07
C ILE A 66 7.64 20.45 14.33
N GLU A 67 7.63 19.52 13.39
CA GLU A 67 6.44 19.15 12.65
C GLU A 67 5.53 18.57 13.73
N THR A 68 4.67 19.45 14.25
CA THR A 68 3.75 19.12 15.32
C THR A 68 2.93 17.96 14.79
N ASP A 69 3.10 16.82 15.44
CA ASP A 69 2.38 15.59 15.11
C ASP A 69 0.90 15.89 15.35
N VAL A 70 0.22 16.29 14.27
CA VAL A 70 -1.21 16.60 14.26
C VAL A 70 -1.90 15.31 14.68
N SER A 71 -2.60 15.34 15.81
CA SER A 71 -3.31 14.17 16.31
C SER A 71 -4.26 13.64 15.24
N MET A 72 -4.40 12.33 15.12
CA MET A 72 -5.32 11.70 14.18
C MET A 72 -6.76 12.21 14.35
N ASP A 73 -7.15 12.54 15.58
CA ASP A 73 -8.45 13.10 15.92
C ASP A 73 -8.66 14.51 15.32
N GLN A 74 -7.57 15.26 15.10
CA GLN A 74 -7.61 16.57 14.44
C GLN A 74 -7.73 16.42 12.92
N LEU A 75 -7.18 15.35 12.33
CA LEU A 75 -7.29 15.08 10.90
C LEU A 75 -8.68 14.59 10.51
N PHE A 76 -9.37 13.87 11.40
CA PHE A 76 -10.67 13.27 11.13
C PHE A 76 -11.70 13.57 12.24
N PRO A 77 -12.07 14.84 12.47
CA PRO A 77 -12.87 15.25 13.63
C PRO A 77 -14.37 14.91 13.52
N TRP A 78 -14.82 14.38 12.38
CA TRP A 78 -16.25 14.29 12.05
C TRP A 78 -17.00 13.16 12.76
N VAL A 79 -16.30 12.27 13.45
CA VAL A 79 -16.94 11.16 14.15
C VAL A 79 -17.05 11.48 15.63
N ASN A 80 -18.28 11.44 16.11
CA ASN A 80 -18.62 11.47 17.53
C ASN A 80 -19.27 10.13 17.92
N GLN A 81 -19.48 9.94 19.24
CA GLN A 81 -20.11 8.73 19.77
C GLN A 81 -21.55 8.49 19.25
N THR A 82 -22.20 9.53 18.71
CA THR A 82 -23.57 9.45 18.16
C THR A 82 -23.60 9.24 16.65
N SER A 83 -22.44 9.16 15.98
CA SER A 83 -22.35 8.86 14.56
C SER A 83 -22.76 7.41 14.30
N ASN A 84 -23.37 7.13 13.14
CA ASN A 84 -23.70 5.74 12.79
C ASN A 84 -22.44 4.87 12.68
N ILE A 85 -22.62 3.57 12.87
CA ILE A 85 -21.53 2.60 12.92
C ILE A 85 -20.66 2.60 11.66
N ILE A 86 -21.25 2.86 10.49
CA ILE A 86 -20.53 2.87 9.21
C ILE A 86 -19.61 4.09 9.13
N THR A 87 -20.07 5.25 9.59
CA THR A 87 -19.24 6.45 9.68
C THR A 87 -18.05 6.25 10.64
N GLN A 88 -18.28 5.58 11.78
CA GLN A 88 -17.20 5.22 12.71
C GLN A 88 -16.19 4.25 12.07
N LEU A 89 -16.68 3.27 11.30
CA LEU A 89 -15.83 2.33 10.57
C LEU A 89 -15.01 3.01 9.48
N VAL A 90 -15.63 3.94 8.74
CA VAL A 90 -14.95 4.77 7.73
C VAL A 90 -13.82 5.55 8.37
N GLN A 91 -14.03 6.22 9.51
CA GLN A 91 -12.96 6.94 10.20
C GLN A 91 -11.82 6.02 10.60
N THR A 92 -12.13 4.86 11.19
CA THR A 92 -11.12 3.87 11.58
C THR A 92 -10.25 3.49 10.39
N LYS A 93 -10.88 3.26 9.24
CA LYS A 93 -10.21 2.87 8.00
C LYS A 93 -9.43 4.01 7.35
N LEU A 94 -9.93 5.25 7.40
CA LEU A 94 -9.18 6.44 6.99
C LEU A 94 -7.92 6.61 7.84
N MET A 95 -8.04 6.44 9.17
CA MET A 95 -6.89 6.53 10.07
C MET A 95 -5.84 5.44 9.81
N GLU A 96 -6.28 4.20 9.63
CA GLU A 96 -5.42 3.07 9.27
C GLU A 96 -4.67 3.35 7.97
N ARG A 97 -5.40 3.72 6.91
CA ARG A 97 -4.83 4.00 5.59
C ARG A 97 -3.87 5.17 5.59
N TYR A 98 -4.20 6.25 6.30
CA TYR A 98 -3.30 7.38 6.46
C TYR A 98 -1.97 6.96 7.08
N ARG A 99 -1.97 6.13 8.14
CA ARG A 99 -0.73 5.66 8.77
C ARG A 99 0.15 4.87 7.81
N THR A 100 -0.46 4.03 6.98
CA THR A 100 0.28 3.19 6.02
C THR A 100 0.79 3.99 4.83
N GLU A 101 -0.02 4.89 4.28
CA GLU A 101 0.27 5.55 3.01
C GLU A 101 1.00 6.90 3.19
N ARG A 102 0.95 7.53 4.36
CA ARG A 102 1.61 8.83 4.56
C ARG A 102 3.11 8.81 4.27
N GLY A 103 3.77 7.65 4.45
CA GLY A 103 5.22 7.53 4.25
C GLY A 103 5.68 7.69 2.79
N ILE A 104 4.77 7.54 1.83
CA ILE A 104 5.06 7.70 0.39
C ILE A 104 4.64 9.07 -0.15
N TRP A 105 4.07 9.94 0.68
CA TRP A 105 3.60 11.25 0.25
C TRP A 105 4.75 12.27 0.21
N SER A 106 4.68 13.19 -0.73
CA SER A 106 5.59 14.32 -0.75
C SER A 106 5.26 15.31 0.37
N VAL A 107 6.22 16.18 0.73
CA VAL A 107 6.01 17.25 1.73
C VAL A 107 4.84 18.16 1.36
N GLY A 108 4.68 18.48 0.07
CA GLY A 108 3.55 19.26 -0.42
C GLY A 108 2.21 18.56 -0.18
N MET A 109 2.15 17.24 -0.44
CA MET A 109 0.96 16.44 -0.17
C MET A 109 0.62 16.39 1.32
N HIS A 110 1.60 16.21 2.20
CA HIS A 110 1.34 16.27 3.65
C HIS A 110 0.73 17.61 4.06
N THR A 111 1.27 18.70 3.54
CA THR A 111 0.79 20.06 3.81
C THR A 111 -0.65 20.25 3.33
N ASP A 112 -0.94 19.83 2.10
CA ASP A 112 -2.28 19.90 1.53
C ASP A 112 -3.27 19.04 2.30
N PHE A 113 -2.88 17.81 2.66
CA PHE A 113 -3.72 16.89 3.40
C PHE A 113 -4.07 17.43 4.78
N LYS A 114 -3.08 17.89 5.56
CA LYS A 114 -3.29 18.51 6.88
C LYS A 114 -4.22 19.72 6.81
N ARG A 115 -4.19 20.47 5.71
CA ARG A 115 -5.06 21.64 5.49
C ARG A 115 -6.50 21.26 5.12
N VAL A 116 -6.69 20.21 4.34
CA VAL A 116 -7.99 19.86 3.72
C VAL A 116 -8.73 18.79 4.52
N ALA A 117 -8.07 17.73 4.97
CA ALA A 117 -8.68 16.58 5.63
C ALA A 117 -9.58 16.94 6.83
N PRO A 118 -9.19 17.85 7.75
CA PRO A 118 -10.06 18.23 8.87
C PRO A 118 -11.42 18.81 8.46
N LYS A 119 -11.51 19.35 7.24
CA LYS A 119 -12.71 20.01 6.71
C LYS A 119 -13.57 19.09 5.84
N MET A 120 -13.11 17.86 5.58
CA MET A 120 -13.82 16.91 4.71
C MET A 120 -14.89 16.17 5.49
N ASP A 121 -16.16 16.41 5.17
CA ASP A 121 -17.27 15.60 5.68
C ASP A 121 -17.30 14.25 4.95
N PHE A 122 -16.92 13.19 5.66
CA PHE A 122 -16.96 11.79 5.19
C PHE A 122 -18.11 11.00 5.82
N SER A 123 -19.10 11.67 6.42
CA SER A 123 -20.23 11.02 7.06
C SER A 123 -21.11 10.26 6.06
N ILE A 124 -21.43 9.02 6.43
CA ILE A 124 -22.33 8.17 5.64
C ILE A 124 -23.74 8.29 6.18
N ARG A 125 -24.66 8.70 5.34
CA ARG A 125 -26.09 8.85 5.63
C ARG A 125 -26.84 7.98 4.62
N PRO A 126 -28.12 7.64 4.85
CA PRO A 126 -28.91 6.92 3.85
C PRO A 126 -28.89 7.59 2.47
N THR A 127 -28.86 8.92 2.43
CA THR A 127 -28.79 9.68 1.18
C THR A 127 -27.39 9.76 0.54
N THR A 128 -26.31 9.46 1.27
CA THR A 128 -24.91 9.56 0.80
C THR A 128 -24.24 8.19 0.69
N SER A 129 -25.08 7.15 0.64
CA SER A 129 -24.71 5.74 0.73
C SER A 129 -24.09 5.20 -0.57
N SER A 130 -24.37 5.87 -1.70
CA SER A 130 -23.69 5.71 -2.99
C SER A 130 -22.61 6.78 -3.20
N ILE A 131 -21.50 6.38 -3.84
CA ILE A 131 -20.39 7.28 -4.19
C ILE A 131 -20.87 8.53 -4.95
N SER A 132 -21.76 8.39 -5.93
CA SER A 132 -22.25 9.50 -6.76
C SER A 132 -23.08 10.51 -5.97
N ASN A 133 -23.71 10.05 -4.88
CA ASN A 133 -24.53 10.88 -4.02
C ASN A 133 -23.73 11.52 -2.87
N HIS A 134 -22.52 11.04 -2.62
CA HIS A 134 -21.65 11.54 -1.56
C HIS A 134 -21.14 12.95 -1.88
N ASP A 135 -21.13 13.83 -0.87
CA ASP A 135 -20.84 15.26 -1.06
C ASP A 135 -19.42 15.51 -1.58
N ILE A 136 -18.44 14.71 -1.14
CA ILE A 136 -17.08 14.72 -1.68
C ILE A 136 -17.09 14.46 -3.20
N CYS A 137 -17.84 13.46 -3.67
CA CYS A 137 -17.90 13.13 -5.09
C CYS A 137 -18.66 14.18 -5.91
N LYS A 138 -19.73 14.75 -5.36
CA LYS A 138 -20.46 15.87 -5.99
C LYS A 138 -19.56 17.10 -6.15
N LYS A 139 -18.76 17.41 -5.14
CA LYS A 139 -17.77 18.49 -5.21
C LYS A 139 -16.70 18.19 -6.25
N ALA A 140 -16.13 16.98 -6.24
CA ALA A 140 -15.14 16.53 -7.22
C ALA A 140 -15.68 16.63 -8.66
N SER A 141 -16.96 16.31 -8.87
CA SER A 141 -17.60 16.35 -10.18
C SER A 141 -17.90 17.78 -10.68
N THR A 142 -18.13 18.73 -9.78
CA THR A 142 -18.52 20.11 -10.13
C THR A 142 -17.36 21.10 -10.14
N ALA A 143 -16.42 20.97 -9.20
CA ALA A 143 -15.30 21.89 -9.01
C ALA A 143 -13.95 21.32 -9.49
N GLY A 144 -13.94 20.08 -9.97
CA GLY A 144 -12.72 19.32 -10.26
C GLY A 144 -12.28 18.51 -9.04
N ALA A 145 -11.84 17.28 -9.31
CA ALA A 145 -11.38 16.36 -8.28
C ALA A 145 -9.93 16.66 -7.89
N THR A 146 -9.66 16.73 -6.60
CA THR A 146 -8.29 16.73 -6.08
C THR A 146 -7.85 15.32 -5.72
N TRP A 147 -6.54 15.13 -5.59
CA TRP A 147 -5.97 13.86 -5.12
C TRP A 147 -6.49 13.46 -3.73
N ILE A 148 -6.83 14.45 -2.88
CA ILE A 148 -7.40 14.22 -1.54
C ILE A 148 -8.84 13.73 -1.65
N ASP A 149 -9.65 14.33 -2.54
CA ASP A 149 -11.03 13.86 -2.78
C ASP A 149 -11.00 12.40 -3.26
N PHE A 150 -10.10 12.08 -4.21
CA PHE A 150 -9.91 10.71 -4.67
C PHE A 150 -9.45 9.77 -3.55
N TRP A 151 -8.48 10.18 -2.73
CA TRP A 151 -8.00 9.36 -1.62
C TRP A 151 -9.12 9.00 -0.63
N PHE A 152 -9.92 9.98 -0.21
CA PHE A 152 -11.07 9.75 0.69
C PHE A 152 -12.09 8.80 0.04
N LEU A 153 -12.52 9.10 -1.19
CA LEU A 153 -13.53 8.29 -1.89
C LEU A 153 -13.04 6.86 -2.14
N ARG A 154 -11.75 6.68 -2.45
CA ARG A 154 -11.13 5.36 -2.63
C ARG A 154 -11.14 4.56 -1.34
N VAL A 155 -10.81 5.16 -0.19
CA VAL A 155 -10.88 4.45 1.09
C VAL A 155 -12.33 4.11 1.45
N MET A 156 -13.27 5.03 1.18
CA MET A 156 -14.67 4.85 1.54
C MET A 156 -15.41 3.85 0.66
N PHE A 157 -15.32 3.98 -0.66
CA PHE A 157 -16.12 3.25 -1.64
C PHE A 157 -15.31 2.25 -2.47
N GLY A 158 -13.98 2.29 -2.36
CA GLY A 158 -13.08 1.41 -3.09
C GLY A 158 -12.71 1.93 -4.49
N PRO A 159 -11.62 1.42 -5.07
CA PRO A 159 -11.10 1.86 -6.37
C PRO A 159 -12.08 1.57 -7.51
N CYS A 160 -12.80 0.44 -7.48
CA CYS A 160 -13.77 0.07 -8.50
C CYS A 160 -14.95 1.06 -8.59
N ALA A 161 -15.39 1.61 -7.46
CA ALA A 161 -16.45 2.62 -7.44
C ALA A 161 -15.95 3.96 -7.99
N CYS A 162 -14.71 4.35 -7.64
CA CYS A 162 -14.05 5.53 -8.18
C CYS A 162 -13.85 5.43 -9.69
N ALA A 163 -13.47 4.26 -10.22
CA ALA A 163 -13.24 4.04 -11.64
C ALA A 163 -14.47 4.29 -12.54
N LYS A 164 -15.67 4.29 -11.96
CA LYS A 164 -16.93 4.62 -12.65
C LYS A 164 -17.21 6.13 -12.71
N GLN A 165 -16.41 6.97 -12.07
CA GLN A 165 -16.59 8.42 -12.03
C GLN A 165 -15.85 9.11 -13.17
N SER A 166 -16.44 10.19 -13.70
CA SER A 166 -15.86 10.91 -14.85
C SER A 166 -14.52 11.58 -14.56
N TRP A 167 -14.26 11.96 -13.31
CA TRP A 167 -13.01 12.60 -12.88
C TRP A 167 -11.86 11.63 -12.62
N PHE A 168 -12.12 10.32 -12.64
CA PHE A 168 -11.14 9.31 -12.26
C PHE A 168 -9.96 9.17 -13.22
N PRO A 169 -10.14 9.11 -14.56
CA PRO A 169 -9.03 8.86 -15.48
C PRO A 169 -7.89 9.87 -15.32
N ASP A 170 -8.23 11.16 -15.22
CA ASP A 170 -7.25 12.25 -15.08
C ASP A 170 -6.42 12.14 -13.78
N LEU A 171 -7.05 11.70 -12.68
CA LEU A 171 -6.37 11.52 -11.40
C LEU A 171 -5.59 10.20 -11.33
N ALA A 172 -6.10 9.14 -11.97
CA ALA A 172 -5.42 7.85 -12.05
C ALA A 172 -4.10 7.96 -12.84
N GLU A 173 -4.10 8.76 -13.92
CA GLU A 173 -2.89 9.04 -14.70
C GLU A 173 -1.87 9.85 -13.89
N GLN A 174 -2.32 10.85 -13.13
CA GLN A 174 -1.44 11.69 -12.32
C GLN A 174 -0.89 10.98 -11.08
N TYR A 175 -1.66 10.06 -10.49
CA TYR A 175 -1.34 9.41 -9.23
C TYR A 175 -1.52 7.88 -9.29
N PRO A 176 -0.75 7.18 -10.13
CA PRO A 176 -0.93 5.74 -10.38
C PRO A 176 -0.76 4.90 -9.10
N TRP A 177 0.14 5.29 -8.20
CA TRP A 177 0.40 4.59 -6.94
C TRP A 177 -0.82 4.53 -5.99
N MET A 178 -1.85 5.39 -6.18
CA MET A 178 -3.08 5.29 -5.37
C MET A 178 -3.93 4.07 -5.74
N LEU A 179 -3.68 3.49 -6.90
CA LEU A 179 -4.40 2.35 -7.44
C LEU A 179 -3.74 1.04 -6.99
N ASP A 180 -2.43 1.08 -6.75
CA ASP A 180 -1.68 -0.05 -6.24
C ASP A 180 -2.16 -0.42 -4.82
N GLN A 181 -2.54 -1.68 -4.64
CA GLN A 181 -2.93 -2.24 -3.33
C GLN A 181 -4.15 -1.56 -2.68
N ALA A 182 -5.01 -0.94 -3.49
CA ALA A 182 -6.22 -0.30 -3.01
C ALA A 182 -7.19 -1.36 -2.44
N ALA A 183 -7.42 -1.33 -1.13
CA ALA A 183 -8.37 -2.22 -0.50
C ALA A 183 -9.80 -1.95 -0.96
N THR A 184 -10.64 -2.97 -0.75
CA THR A 184 -12.09 -2.85 -0.88
C THR A 184 -12.59 -1.69 -0.04
N GLY A 185 -13.56 -0.95 -0.58
CA GLY A 185 -14.23 0.13 0.14
C GLY A 185 -14.89 -0.37 1.42
N VAL A 186 -15.07 0.56 2.36
CA VAL A 186 -15.73 0.32 3.64
C VAL A 186 -17.25 0.33 3.51
N VAL A 187 -17.77 1.18 2.62
CA VAL A 187 -19.21 1.38 2.44
C VAL A 187 -19.75 0.28 1.52
N PRO A 188 -20.63 -0.61 2.04
CA PRO A 188 -21.20 -1.66 1.23
C PRO A 188 -22.27 -1.08 0.28
N SER A 189 -22.46 -1.72 -0.87
CA SER A 189 -23.42 -1.27 -1.89
C SER A 189 -24.90 -1.44 -1.45
N ASN A 190 -25.18 -2.29 -0.46
CA ASN A 190 -26.52 -2.60 0.05
C ASN A 190 -26.85 -1.90 1.38
N ILE A 191 -26.16 -0.80 1.65
CA ILE A 191 -26.25 -0.04 2.89
C ILE A 191 -27.64 0.50 3.22
N ASP A 192 -28.46 0.84 2.21
CA ASP A 192 -29.84 1.30 2.44
C ASP A 192 -30.64 0.22 3.17
N SER A 193 -30.49 -1.05 2.77
CA SER A 193 -31.09 -2.19 3.47
C SER A 193 -30.56 -2.35 4.89
N ILE A 194 -29.27 -2.06 5.14
CA ILE A 194 -28.67 -2.16 6.48
C ILE A 194 -29.19 -1.06 7.41
N MET A 195 -29.33 0.16 6.88
CA MET A 195 -29.83 1.31 7.64
C MET A 195 -31.32 1.19 7.93
N ASP A 196 -32.12 0.67 7.00
CA ASP A 196 -33.57 0.47 7.17
C ASP A 196 -33.91 -0.64 8.17
N MET A 197 -33.01 -1.60 8.41
CA MET A 197 -33.17 -2.65 9.42
C MET A 197 -32.86 -2.20 10.86
N GLY A 198 -32.44 -0.94 11.06
CA GLY A 198 -31.77 -0.49 12.28
C GLY A 198 -32.60 0.31 13.28
N GLU A 199 -33.63 -0.28 13.89
CA GLU A 199 -34.05 0.10 15.26
C GLU A 199 -34.37 -1.12 16.17
N SER A 200 -34.36 -2.35 15.64
CA SER A 200 -34.61 -3.56 16.42
C SER A 200 -33.37 -4.47 16.41
N ASP A 201 -32.64 -4.49 17.51
CA ASP A 201 -31.68 -5.53 17.91
C ASP A 201 -30.53 -5.87 16.93
N CYS A 202 -29.84 -4.87 16.38
CA CYS A 202 -28.53 -5.09 15.77
C CYS A 202 -27.39 -5.05 16.81
N ARG A 203 -27.42 -5.97 17.77
CA ARG A 203 -26.28 -6.30 18.63
C ARG A 203 -25.70 -7.65 18.21
N CYS A 204 -25.24 -7.74 16.97
CA CYS A 204 -24.52 -8.90 16.46
C CYS A 204 -23.13 -8.47 16.01
N ASN A 205 -22.12 -9.22 16.46
CA ASN A 205 -20.70 -9.00 16.22
C ASN A 205 -20.40 -8.80 14.73
N PHE A 206 -20.13 -7.55 14.34
CA PHE A 206 -19.76 -7.14 12.97
C PHE A 206 -18.47 -7.82 12.46
N SER A 207 -17.69 -8.46 13.34
CA SER A 207 -16.54 -9.28 12.95
C SER A 207 -16.90 -10.50 12.11
N SER A 208 -18.10 -11.07 12.24
CA SER A 208 -18.45 -12.32 11.52
C SER A 208 -18.95 -12.10 10.08
N ALA A 209 -19.52 -10.92 9.78
CA ALA A 209 -20.05 -10.62 8.45
C ALA A 209 -18.96 -10.31 7.41
N VAL A 210 -17.80 -9.80 7.85
CA VAL A 210 -16.66 -9.51 6.96
C VAL A 210 -15.93 -10.80 6.56
N GLU A 211 -15.90 -11.82 7.42
CA GLU A 211 -15.26 -13.10 7.12
C GLU A 211 -16.06 -13.93 6.09
N HIS A 212 -17.39 -13.90 6.13
CA HIS A 212 -18.20 -14.67 5.19
C HIS A 212 -18.29 -14.08 3.76
N ALA A 213 -17.93 -12.82 3.55
CA ALA A 213 -17.84 -12.25 2.20
C ALA A 213 -16.54 -12.63 1.45
N THR A 214 -15.54 -13.18 2.16
CA THR A 214 -14.18 -13.40 1.61
C THR A 214 -13.88 -14.87 1.30
N THR A 215 -14.81 -15.80 1.55
CA THR A 215 -14.58 -17.24 1.31
C THR A 215 -15.53 -17.81 0.26
N ARG A 216 -15.35 -17.41 -1.00
CA ARG A 216 -15.75 -18.27 -2.13
C ARG A 216 -14.52 -19.06 -2.60
N PRO A 217 -14.51 -20.40 -2.52
CA PRO A 217 -13.43 -21.18 -3.07
C PRO A 217 -13.49 -21.08 -4.60
N HIS A 218 -12.44 -20.53 -5.21
CA HIS A 218 -12.19 -20.66 -6.63
C HIS A 218 -11.90 -22.14 -6.93
N THR A 219 -12.90 -22.85 -7.46
CA THR A 219 -12.64 -24.06 -8.23
C THR A 219 -12.13 -23.63 -9.59
N ILE A 220 -10.82 -23.83 -9.80
CA ILE A 220 -10.15 -23.70 -11.08
C ILE A 220 -10.52 -24.94 -11.88
N ASP A 221 -11.39 -24.78 -12.87
CA ASP A 221 -11.49 -25.73 -13.97
C ASP A 221 -10.51 -25.27 -15.06
N ASP A 222 -9.38 -25.99 -15.13
CA ASP A 222 -8.42 -25.95 -16.22
C ASP A 222 -9.08 -26.53 -17.49
N ASP A 223 -9.14 -25.73 -18.57
CA ASP A 223 -8.87 -26.16 -19.95
C ASP A 223 -9.29 -25.05 -20.93
N TYR A 224 -8.38 -24.12 -21.22
CA TYR A 224 -8.45 -23.33 -22.46
C TYR A 224 -7.07 -23.15 -23.07
N VAL A 225 -6.83 -23.92 -24.13
CA VAL A 225 -5.71 -23.77 -25.07
C VAL A 225 -6.02 -22.59 -26.00
N TYR A 226 -5.14 -21.59 -26.06
CA TYR A 226 -5.15 -20.55 -27.09
C TYR A 226 -3.87 -20.62 -27.95
N PRO A 227 -3.97 -20.61 -29.29
CA PRO A 227 -2.81 -20.51 -30.16
C PRO A 227 -2.49 -19.04 -30.52
N GLY A 228 -1.19 -18.73 -30.49
CA GLY A 228 -0.46 -18.12 -31.61
C GLY A 228 -0.76 -16.69 -32.05
N ASN A 229 0.11 -15.78 -31.60
CA ASN A 229 0.73 -14.62 -32.29
C ASN A 229 -0.13 -13.69 -33.17
N HIS A 230 -0.14 -12.40 -32.83
CA HIS A 230 0.33 -11.31 -33.72
C HIS A 230 0.63 -10.03 -32.90
N THR A 231 1.73 -9.39 -33.27
CA THR A 231 2.32 -8.15 -32.75
C THR A 231 1.45 -6.91 -32.93
N SER A 232 1.19 -6.18 -31.85
CA SER A 232 0.96 -4.73 -31.82
C SER A 232 1.34 -4.19 -30.45
N MET A 233 2.06 -3.07 -30.39
CA MET A 233 2.41 -2.40 -29.14
C MET A 233 1.16 -1.71 -28.58
N ASP A 234 0.47 -2.38 -27.67
CA ASP A 234 -0.61 -1.81 -26.87
C ASP A 234 -0.15 -1.63 -25.41
N LEU A 235 -0.55 -0.50 -24.84
CA LEU A 235 -0.38 -0.12 -23.43
C LEU A 235 -0.76 -1.28 -22.49
N PRO A 236 -0.10 -1.43 -21.33
CA PRO A 236 -0.32 -2.57 -20.45
C PRO A 236 -1.80 -2.67 -20.01
N GLN A 237 -2.47 -3.72 -20.50
CA GLN A 237 -3.79 -4.18 -20.07
C GLN A 237 -3.75 -4.71 -18.61
N ILE A 238 -3.62 -3.82 -17.63
CA ILE A 238 -3.73 -4.16 -16.19
C ILE A 238 -5.04 -3.61 -15.61
N TRP A 239 -6.13 -3.67 -16.38
CA TRP A 239 -7.46 -3.28 -15.89
C TRP A 239 -8.52 -4.29 -16.32
N THR A 240 -8.39 -5.54 -15.85
CA THR A 240 -9.56 -6.42 -15.75
C THR A 240 -10.48 -5.83 -14.69
N PHE A 241 -11.43 -5.02 -15.14
CA PHE A 241 -12.52 -4.49 -14.33
C PHE A 241 -13.29 -5.66 -13.70
N CYS A 242 -13.50 -5.59 -12.38
CA CYS A 242 -14.51 -6.38 -11.70
C CYS A 242 -15.89 -5.92 -12.18
N GLU A 243 -16.38 -6.49 -13.27
CA GLU A 243 -17.81 -6.53 -13.59
C GLU A 243 -18.46 -7.60 -12.70
N THR A 244 -19.00 -7.17 -11.56
CA THR A 244 -20.04 -7.93 -10.85
C THR A 244 -21.22 -7.00 -10.60
N GLY A 245 -22.41 -7.54 -10.88
CA GLY A 245 -23.69 -6.83 -11.07
C GLY A 245 -24.32 -6.24 -9.82
#